data_AF-A0A7V9RTN7-F1
#
_entry.id   AF-A0A7V9RTN7-F1
#
_cell.length_a   1.000
_cell.length_b   1.000
_cell.length_c   1.000
_cell.angle_alpha   90.00
_cell.angle_beta   90.00
_cell.angle_gamma   90.00
#
_symmetry.space_group_name_H-M   'P 1'
#
loop_
_entity.id
_entity.type
_entity.pdbx_description
1 polymer ?
#
loop_
_entity_poly.entity_id
_entity_poly.type
_entity_poly.pdbx_seq_one_letter_code
_entity_poly.pdbx_strand_id
1 'polypeptide(L)'
;MSAKKRILFIANEMSPYLEETEFAEIVNKLAVKANEAGMEIRCIMPRFGVINERRHRLHEVVRLSGINVSIDGDDYPLVIKVASLPNARLQIYFLDNEDYFKRKSLFHDENEKWFEDNALRTVLFCK
;
A
#
# COMPACT_ATOMS: atom_id res chain seq x y z
N MET A 1 -27.26 5.85 -17.79
CA MET A 1 -26.78 5.58 -16.42
C MET A 1 -25.74 6.63 -16.07
N SER A 2 -25.85 7.29 -14.92
CA SER A 2 -24.77 8.15 -14.42
C SER A 2 -23.54 7.28 -14.14
N ALA A 3 -22.36 7.70 -14.60
CA ALA A 3 -21.12 6.96 -14.35
C ALA A 3 -20.89 6.84 -12.84
N LYS A 4 -20.53 5.64 -12.36
CA LYS A 4 -20.16 5.45 -10.96
C LYS A 4 -18.96 6.33 -10.62
N LYS A 5 -19.00 6.97 -9.45
CA LYS A 5 -17.85 7.74 -8.96
C LYS A 5 -16.70 6.78 -8.67
N ARG A 6 -15.51 7.13 -9.14
CA ARG A 6 -14.27 6.37 -8.93
C ARG A 6 -13.42 7.08 -7.88
N ILE A 7 -12.94 6.35 -6.89
CA ILE A 7 -12.08 6.87 -5.81
C ILE A 7 -10.85 5.99 -5.69
N LEU A 8 -9.68 6.63 -5.65
CA LEU A 8 -8.41 6.00 -5.31
C LEU A 8 -7.98 6.51 -3.92
N PHE A 9 -7.91 5.62 -2.95
CA PHE A 9 -7.29 5.89 -1.66
C PHE A 9 -5.80 5.55 -1.75
N ILE A 10 -4.95 6.51 -1.38
CA ILE A 10 -3.50 6.33 -1.27
C ILE A 10 -3.15 6.57 0.19
N ALA A 11 -2.64 5.55 0.87
CA ALA A 11 -2.37 5.61 2.29
C ALA A 11 -1.14 4.77 2.66
N ASN A 12 -0.37 5.22 3.64
CA ASN A 12 0.81 4.49 4.11
C ASN A 12 0.46 3.36 5.09
N GLU A 13 -0.71 3.45 5.74
CA GLU A 13 -1.23 2.46 6.67
C GLU A 13 -2.72 2.23 6.44
N MET A 14 -3.20 1.02 6.73
CA MET A 14 -4.60 0.62 6.58
C MET A 14 -4.83 -0.69 7.34
N SER A 15 -5.89 -0.72 8.14
CA SER A 15 -6.32 -1.94 8.83
C SER A 15 -6.85 -2.98 7.83
N PRO A 16 -6.55 -4.29 7.99
CA PRO A 16 -5.77 -4.90 9.07
C PRO A 16 -4.31 -5.21 8.65
N TYR A 17 -3.77 -4.48 7.68
CA TYR A 17 -2.45 -4.78 7.10
C TYR A 17 -1.32 -4.06 7.83
N LEU A 18 -1.55 -2.81 8.19
CA LEU A 18 -0.64 -1.98 8.98
C LEU A 18 -1.45 -1.00 9.82
N GLU A 19 -1.20 -1.00 11.13
CA GLU A 19 -2.00 -0.30 12.14
C GLU A 19 -1.07 0.44 13.12
N GLU A 20 -0.35 1.44 12.62
CA GLU A 20 0.57 2.25 13.45
C GLU A 20 -0.20 3.30 14.25
N THR A 21 -1.23 3.88 13.64
CA THR A 21 -2.08 4.89 14.27
C THR A 21 -3.55 4.65 14.00
N GLU A 22 -4.42 5.41 14.67
CA GLU A 22 -5.87 5.39 14.45
C GLU A 22 -6.26 5.71 12.99
N PHE A 23 -5.36 6.34 12.23
CA PHE A 23 -5.57 6.62 10.81
C PHE A 23 -5.80 5.34 9.99
N ALA A 24 -5.14 4.24 10.32
CA ALA A 24 -5.32 2.96 9.63
C ALA A 24 -6.77 2.46 9.65
N GLU A 25 -7.46 2.62 10.79
CA GLU A 25 -8.87 2.27 10.92
C GLU A 25 -9.77 3.24 10.17
N ILE A 26 -9.44 4.54 10.20
CA ILE A 26 -10.22 5.59 9.52
C ILE A 26 -10.23 5.36 8.02
N VAL A 27 -9.06 5.12 7.40
CA VAL A 27 -8.97 4.86 5.95
C VAL A 27 -9.75 3.60 5.57
N ASN A 28 -9.66 2.53 6.38
CA ASN A 28 -10.45 1.33 6.18
C ASN A 28 -11.96 1.64 6.19
N LYS A 29 -12.46 2.28 7.24
CA LYS A 29 -13.88 2.63 7.39
C LYS A 29 -14.37 3.51 6.23
N LEU A 30 -13.56 4.47 5.77
CA LEU A 30 -13.88 5.31 4.62
C LEU A 30 -13.95 4.50 3.32
N ALA A 31 -12.98 3.62 3.05
CA ALA A 31 -12.97 2.78 1.86
C ALA A 31 -14.17 1.83 1.82
N VAL A 32 -14.50 1.20 2.95
CA VAL A 32 -15.66 0.31 3.08
C VAL A 32 -16.97 1.06 2.86
N LYS A 33 -17.19 2.18 3.56
CA LYS A 33 -18.40 3.00 3.37
C LYS A 33 -18.54 3.50 1.94
N ALA A 34 -17.43 3.88 1.31
CA ALA A 34 -17.44 4.35 -0.06
C ALA A 34 -17.86 3.24 -1.04
N ASN A 35 -17.39 2.01 -0.82
CA ASN A 35 -17.80 0.84 -1.59
C ASN A 35 -19.28 0.47 -1.38
N GLU A 36 -19.75 0.51 -0.13
CA GLU A 36 -21.16 0.27 0.23
C GLU A 36 -22.10 1.30 -0.41
N ALA A 37 -21.63 2.54 -0.60
CA ALA A 37 -22.34 3.59 -1.32
C ALA A 37 -22.35 3.38 -2.86
N GLY A 38 -21.84 2.25 -3.37
CA GLY A 38 -21.89 1.89 -4.78
C GLY A 38 -20.83 2.55 -5.65
N MET A 39 -19.81 3.18 -5.03
CA MET A 39 -18.69 3.79 -5.74
C MET A 39 -17.63 2.73 -6.10
N GLU A 40 -16.83 3.03 -7.11
CA GLU A 40 -15.72 2.17 -7.54
C GLU A 40 -14.46 2.56 -6.79
N ILE A 41 -14.00 1.68 -5.90
CA ILE A 41 -12.90 1.97 -4.97
C ILE A 41 -11.66 1.16 -5.34
N ARG A 42 -10.52 1.84 -5.33
CA ARG A 42 -9.18 1.24 -5.31
C ARG A 42 -8.42 1.80 -4.13
N CYS A 43 -7.59 0.98 -3.50
CA CYS A 43 -6.70 1.41 -2.44
C CYS A 43 -5.27 0.98 -2.79
N ILE A 44 -4.31 1.86 -2.59
CA ILE A 44 -2.88 1.60 -2.80
C ILE A 44 -2.14 1.96 -1.51
N MET A 45 -1.25 1.07 -1.08
CA MET A 45 -0.34 1.28 0.06
C MET A 45 1.03 0.67 -0.20
N PRO A 46 2.11 1.12 0.46
CA PRO A 46 3.40 0.45 0.37
C PRO A 46 3.33 -0.95 1.02
N ARG A 47 4.02 -1.92 0.40
CA ARG A 47 4.21 -3.25 0.98
C ARG A 47 5.38 -3.18 1.97
N PHE A 48 5.17 -2.65 3.18
CA PHE A 48 6.21 -2.75 4.20
C PHE A 48 6.48 -4.20 4.63
N GLY A 49 7.72 -4.51 4.99
CA GLY A 49 8.19 -5.88 5.28
C GLY A 49 7.56 -6.50 6.52
N VAL A 50 6.94 -5.68 7.36
CA VAL A 50 6.09 -6.12 8.49
C VAL A 50 4.78 -6.77 8.03
N ILE A 51 4.30 -6.44 6.81
CA ILE A 51 3.05 -6.98 6.27
C ILE A 51 3.26 -8.44 5.85
N ASN A 52 2.55 -9.33 6.53
CA ASN A 52 2.67 -10.77 6.32
C ASN A 52 1.87 -11.23 5.09
N GLU A 53 2.59 -11.51 4.00
CA GLU A 53 1.99 -11.91 2.71
C GLU A 53 1.14 -13.18 2.82
N ARG A 54 1.62 -14.19 3.54
CA ARG A 54 0.91 -15.47 3.67
C ARG A 54 -0.38 -15.31 4.48
N ARG A 55 -0.34 -14.57 5.59
CA ARG A 55 -1.51 -14.31 6.45
C ARG A 55 -2.61 -13.59 5.68
N HIS A 56 -2.22 -12.58 4.90
CA HIS A 56 -3.15 -11.73 4.17
C HIS A 56 -3.44 -12.20 2.75
N ARG A 57 -2.83 -13.31 2.31
CA ARG A 57 -3.00 -13.88 0.96
C ARG A 57 -2.70 -12.84 -0.13
N LEU A 58 -1.56 -12.18 -0.02
CA LEU A 58 -1.08 -11.28 -1.06
C LEU A 58 -0.67 -12.10 -2.28
N HIS A 59 -1.14 -11.67 -3.45
CA HIS A 59 -0.80 -12.27 -4.74
C HIS A 59 -0.21 -11.21 -5.65
N GLU A 60 0.84 -11.57 -6.39
CA GLU A 60 1.41 -10.68 -7.39
C GLU A 60 0.44 -10.48 -8.56
N VAL A 61 0.36 -9.23 -9.04
CA VAL A 61 -0.45 -8.84 -10.19
C VAL A 61 0.47 -8.69 -11.40
N VAL A 62 0.80 -9.82 -12.03
CA VAL A 62 1.77 -9.90 -13.14
C VAL A 62 1.42 -8.99 -14.32
N ARG A 63 0.13 -8.69 -14.55
CA ARG A 63 -0.30 -7.76 -15.60
C ARG A 63 0.01 -6.28 -15.33
N LEU A 64 0.41 -5.96 -14.09
CA LEU A 64 0.85 -4.63 -13.65
C LEU A 64 2.36 -4.62 -13.35
N SER A 65 3.10 -5.68 -13.69
CA SER A 65 4.55 -5.72 -13.52
C SER A 65 5.26 -4.87 -14.58
N GLY A 66 6.47 -4.43 -14.26
CA GLY A 66 7.30 -3.61 -15.17
C GLY A 66 7.07 -2.10 -15.09
N ILE A 67 6.40 -1.62 -14.04
CA ILE A 67 6.38 -0.19 -13.73
C ILE A 67 7.73 0.16 -13.10
N ASN A 68 8.50 1.02 -13.75
CA ASN A 68 9.74 1.56 -13.20
C ASN A 68 9.49 2.98 -12.71
N VAL A 69 9.98 3.29 -11.52
CA VAL A 69 10.02 4.66 -10.99
C VAL A 69 11.45 5.14 -11.06
N SER A 70 11.70 6.19 -11.84
CA SER A 70 13.03 6.80 -11.94
C SER A 70 13.21 7.88 -10.86
N ILE A 71 14.24 7.74 -10.02
CA ILE A 71 14.64 8.73 -9.00
C ILE A 71 16.13 8.96 -9.15
N ASP A 72 16.52 10.23 -9.32
CA ASP A 72 17.93 10.65 -9.47
C ASP A 72 18.73 9.91 -10.56
N GLY A 73 18.06 9.47 -11.63
CA GLY A 73 18.68 8.74 -12.74
C GLY A 73 18.74 7.22 -12.55
N ASP A 74 18.39 6.73 -11.36
CA ASP A 74 18.25 5.31 -11.08
C ASP A 74 16.79 4.85 -11.31
N ASP A 75 16.62 3.69 -11.95
CA ASP A 75 15.32 3.07 -12.19
C ASP A 75 15.02 2.00 -11.15
N TYR A 76 13.92 2.18 -10.42
CA TYR A 76 13.46 1.25 -9.41
C TYR A 76 12.26 0.46 -9.92
N PRO A 77 12.41 -0.86 -10.16
CA PRO A 77 11.29 -1.69 -10.58
C PRO A 77 10.31 -1.88 -9.43
N LEU A 78 9.03 -1.76 -9.73
CA LEU A 78 7.95 -1.99 -8.78
C LEU A 78 7.24 -3.31 -9.07
N VAL A 79 6.93 -4.01 -7.99
CA VAL A 79 6.08 -5.19 -7.99
C VAL A 79 4.74 -4.81 -7.37
N ILE A 80 3.64 -5.05 -8.09
CA ILE A 80 2.31 -4.83 -7.54
C ILE A 80 1.76 -6.13 -6.99
N LYS A 81 1.42 -6.13 -5.71
CA LYS A 81 0.68 -7.22 -5.06
C LYS A 81 -0.75 -6.77 -4.77
N VAL A 82 -1.65 -7.73 -4.59
CA VAL A 82 -3.05 -7.47 -4.26
C VAL A 82 -3.52 -8.42 -3.17
N ALA A 83 -4.34 -7.90 -2.25
CA ALA A 83 -5.11 -8.69 -1.31
C ALA A 83 -6.56 -8.21 -1.28
N SER A 84 -7.46 -9.09 -0.87
CA SER A 84 -8.85 -8.73 -0.62
C SER A 84 -9.00 -8.29 0.84
N LEU A 85 -9.64 -7.14 1.06
CA LEU A 85 -10.01 -6.68 2.38
C LEU A 85 -11.07 -7.63 2.97
N PRO A 86 -10.84 -8.18 4.18
CA PRO A 86 -11.85 -8.96 4.88
C PRO A 86 -13.15 -8.15 5.01
N ASN A 87 -14.30 -8.80 4.85
CA ASN A 87 -15.65 -8.22 5.03
C ASN A 87 -16.17 -7.29 3.91
N ALA A 88 -15.33 -6.68 3.07
CA ALA A 88 -15.81 -5.73 2.04
C ALA A 88 -15.64 -6.20 0.59
N ARG A 89 -14.95 -7.33 0.35
CA ARG A 89 -14.55 -7.82 -1.00
C ARG A 89 -13.82 -6.75 -1.83
N LEU A 90 -13.22 -5.77 -1.17
CA LEU A 90 -12.43 -4.70 -1.79
C LEU A 90 -11.02 -5.19 -2.08
N GLN A 91 -10.46 -4.78 -3.21
CA GLN A 91 -9.07 -5.08 -3.55
C GLN A 91 -8.15 -3.95 -3.09
N ILE A 92 -7.16 -4.32 -2.29
CA ILE A 92 -6.10 -3.44 -1.81
C ILE A 92 -4.82 -3.81 -2.55
N TYR A 93 -4.19 -2.83 -3.16
CA TYR A 93 -2.97 -2.98 -3.93
C TYR A 93 -1.79 -2.54 -3.07
N PHE A 94 -0.73 -3.31 -3.15
CA PHE A 94 0.50 -3.10 -2.41
C PHE A 94 1.62 -2.84 -3.41
N LEU A 95 2.25 -1.67 -3.29
CA LEU A 95 3.42 -1.31 -4.05
C LEU A 95 4.63 -1.87 -3.31
N ASP A 96 5.31 -2.84 -3.91
CA ASP A 96 6.46 -3.52 -3.35
C ASP A 96 7.71 -3.19 -4.17
N ASN A 97 8.84 -3.09 -3.47
CA ASN A 97 10.15 -2.91 -4.04
C ASN A 97 11.14 -3.61 -3.11
N GLU A 98 11.98 -4.47 -3.70
CA GLU A 98 12.82 -5.38 -2.93
C GLU A 98 13.84 -4.65 -2.05
N ASP A 99 14.30 -3.48 -2.47
CA ASP A 99 15.35 -2.72 -1.79
C ASP A 99 14.76 -1.84 -0.67
N TYR A 100 13.60 -1.24 -0.92
CA TYR A 100 13.05 -0.17 -0.07
C TYR A 100 11.98 -0.61 0.91
N PHE A 101 11.25 -1.71 0.64
CA PHE A 101 10.14 -2.12 1.49
C PHE A 101 10.31 -3.48 2.18
N LYS A 102 11.40 -4.22 1.96
CA LYS A 102 11.61 -5.53 2.64
C LYS A 102 11.91 -5.45 4.14
N ARG A 103 12.37 -4.31 4.65
CA ARG A 103 12.74 -4.17 6.07
C ARG A 103 11.55 -4.47 7.00
N LYS A 104 11.80 -5.21 8.09
CA LYS A 104 10.78 -5.58 9.11
C LYS A 104 10.59 -4.52 10.19
N SER A 105 10.98 -3.29 9.92
CA SER A 105 10.73 -2.10 10.72
C SER A 105 10.28 -0.99 9.80
N LEU A 106 9.50 -0.05 10.34
CA LEU A 106 8.79 0.93 9.51
C LEU A 106 9.59 2.19 9.30
N PHE A 107 9.88 2.95 10.35
CA PHE A 107 10.55 4.23 10.23
C PHE A 107 11.78 4.35 11.13
N HIS A 108 11.79 3.58 12.22
CA HIS A 108 12.84 3.60 13.24
C HIS A 108 13.46 2.21 13.44
N ASP A 109 14.71 2.21 13.91
CA ASP A 109 15.36 1.01 14.42
C ASP A 109 14.94 0.70 15.87
N GLU A 110 15.54 -0.34 16.45
CA GLU A 110 15.28 -0.79 17.83
C GLU A 110 15.64 0.25 18.91
N ASN A 111 16.38 1.31 18.56
CA ASN A 111 16.79 2.39 19.44
C ASN A 111 16.04 3.70 19.12
N GLU A 112 14.90 3.63 18.41
CA GLU A 112 14.11 4.79 17.98
C GLU A 112 14.85 5.77 17.07
N LYS A 113 15.90 5.30 16.37
CA LYS A 113 16.62 6.13 15.40
C LYS A 113 15.97 6.02 14.02
N TRP A 114 15.68 7.17 13.41
CA TRP A 114 15.18 7.25 12.04
C TRP A 114 16.16 6.63 11.04
N PHE A 115 15.62 5.86 10.10
CA PHE A 115 16.40 5.40 8.95
C PHE A 115 16.62 6.52 7.92
N GLU A 116 17.82 6.55 7.33
CA GLU A 116 18.22 7.55 6.34
C GLU A 116 17.43 7.44 5.03
N ASP A 117 16.96 6.24 4.69
CA ASP A 117 16.23 5.94 3.45
C ASP A 117 14.72 6.19 3.52
N ASN A 118 14.19 6.66 4.65
CA ASN A 118 12.75 6.92 4.81
C ASN A 118 12.22 7.93 3.78
N ALA A 119 12.98 8.98 3.49
CA ALA A 119 12.59 9.97 2.49
C ALA A 119 12.50 9.35 1.09
N LEU A 120 13.45 8.48 0.75
CA LEU A 120 13.49 7.80 -0.54
C LEU A 120 12.33 6.81 -0.70
N ARG A 121 12.00 6.08 0.37
CA ARG A 121 10.80 5.22 0.44
C ARG A 121 9.51 6.00 0.20
N THR A 122 9.39 7.20 0.77
CA THR A 122 8.25 8.09 0.52
C THR A 122 8.21 8.56 -0.94
N VAL A 123 9.34 9.01 -1.49
CA VAL A 123 9.43 9.47 -2.88
C VAL A 123 9.05 8.34 -3.85
N LEU A 124 9.56 7.13 -3.63
CA LEU A 124 9.26 5.96 -4.44
C LEU A 124 7.77 5.61 -4.45
N PHE A 125 7.09 5.77 -3.32
CA PHE A 125 5.65 5.51 -3.21
C PHE A 125 4.79 6.62 -3.84
N CYS A 126 5.25 7.88 -3.81
CA CYS A 126 4.47 9.03 -4.24
C CYS A 126 4.65 9.43 -5.72
N LYS A 127 5.67 8.89 -6.39
CA LYS A 127 5.97 9.12 -7.81
C LYS A 127 5.08 8.27 -8.72
#